data_AF-A0A2J0M9B4-F1
#
_entry.id   AF-A0A2J0M9B4-F1
#
_cell.length_a   1.000
_cell.length_b   1.000
_cell.length_c   1.000
_cell.angle_alpha   90.00
_cell.angle_beta   90.00
_cell.angle_gamma   90.00
#
_symmetry.space_group_name_H-M   'P 1'
#
loop_
_entity.id
_entity.type
_entity.pdbx_description
1 polymer ?
#
loop_
_entity_poly.entity_id
_entity_poly.type
_entity_poly.pdbx_seq_one_letter_code
_entity_poly.pdbx_strand_id
1 'polypeptide(L)'
;QNKVVVCSYWVRPLIRKLFGKNTLAYSAFVGDKTILDYEAGVDFPLISLRSQFPASNARLYVPSDSPNFAYNEQDVGDMAKTLRHIAISTRRFAERGFRSLLLTVSNRERELLYVACAELKGLDAISYGSGVTARAAADRFKEGEGDALIGVLSHYGTGLDLPGKIANIVFLLRPNFPPPKDPMAQFEIRRAERIKKSHWPVWYWRAYREALNAQGRPIRSADDKGVAFFISQQFKKRLFNILPEHLESAYRSRLTWDQCEKDALKLFEE
;
A
#
# COMPACT_ATOMS: atom_id res chain seq x y z
N GLN A 1 -20.76 37.20 -3.38
CA GLN A 1 -19.53 36.37 -3.32
C GLN A 1 -19.89 35.05 -2.66
N ASN A 2 -19.89 33.94 -3.39
CA ASN A 2 -20.19 32.63 -2.81
C ASN A 2 -18.92 32.06 -2.17
N LYS A 3 -18.97 31.78 -0.86
CA LYS A 3 -17.87 31.18 -0.11
C LYS A 3 -18.19 29.71 0.15
N VAL A 4 -17.36 28.80 -0.38
CA VAL A 4 -17.43 27.39 0.00
C VAL A 4 -16.73 27.22 1.35
N VAL A 5 -17.46 26.71 2.34
CA VAL A 5 -16.92 26.37 3.67
C VAL A 5 -16.88 24.86 3.78
N VAL A 6 -15.67 24.31 3.89
CA VAL A 6 -15.46 22.88 4.16
C VAL A 6 -15.34 22.70 5.68
N CYS A 7 -16.30 22.02 6.28
CA CYS A 7 -16.28 21.67 7.69
C CYS A 7 -15.68 20.27 7.89
N SER A 8 -14.85 20.12 8.92
CA SER A 8 -14.28 18.83 9.30
C SER A 8 -14.39 18.67 10.82
N TYR A 9 -14.77 17.48 11.26
CA TYR A 9 -15.06 17.20 12.66
C TYR A 9 -14.09 16.16 13.20
N TRP A 10 -13.53 16.42 14.38
CA TRP A 10 -12.76 15.43 15.09
C TRP A 10 -13.71 14.52 15.86
N VAL A 11 -13.87 13.29 15.36
CA VAL A 11 -14.91 12.35 15.83
C VAL A 11 -14.52 11.56 17.08
N ARG A 12 -13.29 11.68 17.59
CA ARG A 12 -12.82 10.96 18.80
C ARG A 12 -13.81 11.03 19.98
N PRO A 13 -14.33 12.21 20.38
CA PRO A 13 -15.28 12.28 21.50
C PRO A 13 -16.62 11.62 21.20
N LEU A 14 -17.03 11.55 19.92
CA LEU A 14 -18.26 10.88 19.50
C LEU A 14 -18.08 9.37 19.52
N ILE A 15 -16.99 8.85 18.96
CA ILE A 15 -16.71 7.41 18.93
C ILE A 15 -16.63 6.85 20.35
N ARG A 16 -16.01 7.57 21.29
CA ARG A 16 -15.97 7.16 22.71
C ARG A 16 -17.35 6.98 23.35
N LYS A 17 -18.36 7.73 22.90
CA LYS A 17 -19.74 7.59 23.39
C LYS A 17 -20.48 6.40 22.76
N LEU A 18 -19.97 5.85 21.67
CA LEU A 18 -20.57 4.70 20.99
C LEU A 18 -20.18 3.36 21.63
N PHE A 19 -19.11 3.33 22.43
CA PHE A 19 -18.66 2.09 23.06
C PHE A 19 -19.63 1.65 24.15
N GLY A 20 -20.06 0.40 24.08
CA GLY A 20 -20.84 -0.25 25.13
C GLY A 20 -19.96 -0.70 26.28
N LYS A 21 -20.56 -1.27 27.34
CA LYS A 21 -19.83 -1.84 28.48
C LYS A 21 -18.82 -2.92 28.03
N ASN A 22 -19.19 -3.71 27.03
CA ASN A 22 -18.37 -4.77 26.44
C ASN A 22 -18.20 -4.45 24.95
N THR A 23 -17.03 -3.93 24.55
CA THR A 23 -16.71 -3.67 23.14
C THR A 23 -15.38 -4.32 22.80
N LEU A 24 -15.39 -5.11 21.73
CA LEU A 24 -14.20 -5.73 21.15
C LEU A 24 -14.01 -5.16 19.75
N ALA A 25 -12.78 -4.80 19.43
CA ALA A 25 -12.40 -4.29 18.12
C ALA A 25 -11.25 -5.14 17.56
N TYR A 26 -11.44 -5.64 16.34
CA TYR A 26 -10.48 -6.51 15.67
C TYR A 26 -9.94 -5.81 14.42
N SER A 27 -8.64 -5.96 14.18
CA SER A 27 -7.98 -5.51 12.96
C SER A 27 -6.80 -6.42 12.67
N ALA A 28 -6.54 -6.68 11.38
CA ALA A 28 -5.32 -7.37 10.96
C ALA A 28 -4.06 -6.54 11.29
N PHE A 29 -4.19 -5.21 11.30
CA PHE A 29 -3.11 -4.31 11.69
C PHE A 29 -3.65 -3.10 12.47
N VAL A 30 -3.17 -2.93 13.71
CA VAL A 30 -3.48 -1.78 14.57
C VAL A 30 -2.32 -0.78 14.59
N GLY A 31 -1.08 -1.25 14.61
CA GLY A 31 0.10 -0.40 14.76
C GLY A 31 0.16 0.27 16.15
N ASP A 32 0.42 1.57 16.18
CA ASP A 32 0.57 2.34 17.42
C ASP A 32 -0.78 2.65 18.09
N LYS A 33 -1.02 2.04 19.27
CA LYS A 33 -2.20 2.27 20.12
C LYS A 33 -2.40 3.74 20.48
N THR A 34 -1.32 4.48 20.72
CA THR A 34 -1.41 5.89 21.12
C THR A 34 -1.93 6.77 19.98
N ILE A 35 -1.63 6.40 18.74
CA ILE A 35 -2.16 7.04 17.54
C ILE A 35 -3.61 6.59 17.32
N LEU A 36 -3.94 5.31 17.56
CA LEU A 36 -5.32 4.82 17.47
C LEU A 36 -6.26 5.56 18.44
N ASP A 37 -5.86 5.76 19.70
CA ASP A 37 -6.64 6.57 20.65
C ASP A 37 -6.74 8.02 20.20
N TYR A 38 -5.64 8.62 19.73
CA TYR A 38 -5.65 10.01 19.25
C TYR A 38 -6.63 10.23 18.07
N GLU A 39 -6.70 9.26 17.16
CA GLU A 39 -7.50 9.32 15.95
C GLU A 39 -8.96 8.92 16.18
N ALA A 40 -9.18 7.74 16.76
CA ALA A 40 -10.48 7.10 16.86
C ALA A 40 -11.03 7.07 18.29
N GLY A 41 -10.23 7.39 19.31
CA GLY A 41 -10.64 7.31 20.72
C GLY A 41 -10.66 5.92 21.31
N VAL A 42 -10.13 4.93 20.59
CA VAL A 42 -10.00 3.55 21.04
C VAL A 42 -8.73 3.43 21.89
N ASP A 43 -8.87 3.50 23.22
CA ASP A 43 -7.77 3.36 24.18
C ASP A 43 -7.69 1.97 24.84
N PHE A 44 -8.36 0.99 24.25
CA PHE A 44 -8.51 -0.37 24.77
C PHE A 44 -7.16 -1.06 24.99
N PRO A 45 -7.06 -2.03 25.91
CA PRO A 45 -5.93 -2.94 25.96
C PRO A 45 -5.71 -3.60 24.60
N LEU A 46 -4.48 -3.60 24.10
CA LEU A 46 -4.14 -4.22 22.81
C LEU A 46 -3.59 -5.62 23.08
N ILE A 47 -4.23 -6.63 22.49
CA ILE A 47 -3.74 -8.01 22.46
C ILE A 47 -3.35 -8.30 21.01
N SER A 48 -2.09 -8.66 20.79
CA SER A 48 -1.60 -9.06 19.48
C SER A 48 -1.58 -10.58 19.38
N LEU A 49 -2.25 -11.12 18.38
CA LEU A 49 -2.17 -12.54 18.04
C LEU A 49 -1.02 -12.74 17.06
N ARG A 50 -0.26 -13.82 17.26
CA ARG A 50 0.81 -14.18 16.32
C ARG A 50 0.19 -14.64 15.01
N SER A 51 0.78 -14.19 13.89
CA SER A 51 0.43 -14.74 12.59
C SER A 51 0.81 -16.21 12.52
N GLN A 52 -0.07 -17.02 11.92
CA GLN A 52 0.20 -18.43 11.63
C GLN A 52 0.89 -18.60 10.27
N PHE A 53 1.04 -17.52 9.50
CA PHE A 53 1.70 -17.55 8.19
C PHE A 53 3.22 -17.41 8.35
N PRO A 54 4.01 -18.34 7.76
CA PRO A 54 5.46 -18.28 7.85
C PRO A 54 6.02 -17.01 7.20
N ALA A 55 6.80 -16.25 7.95
CA ALA A 55 7.50 -15.07 7.44
C ALA A 55 8.47 -15.42 6.30
N SER A 56 8.96 -16.66 6.27
CA SER A 56 9.80 -17.22 5.21
C SER A 56 9.14 -17.16 3.83
N ASN A 57 7.80 -17.22 3.78
CA ASN A 57 7.02 -17.19 2.54
C ASN A 57 6.75 -15.77 2.05
N ALA A 58 7.18 -14.75 2.81
CA ALA A 58 7.02 -13.35 2.49
C ALA A 58 8.36 -12.70 2.16
N ARG A 59 8.34 -11.73 1.24
CA ARG A 59 9.42 -10.74 1.10
C ARG A 59 8.86 -9.33 0.97
N LEU A 60 9.45 -8.39 1.70
CA LEU A 60 9.08 -6.98 1.70
C LEU A 60 10.29 -6.17 1.21
N TYR A 61 10.30 -5.85 -0.08
CA TYR A 61 11.41 -5.15 -0.71
C TYR A 61 11.23 -3.64 -0.65
N VAL A 62 12.28 -2.94 -0.25
CA VAL A 62 12.48 -1.52 -0.55
C VAL A 62 13.79 -1.44 -1.33
N PRO A 63 13.77 -1.53 -2.67
CA PRO A 63 14.98 -1.53 -3.49
C PRO A 63 15.91 -0.36 -3.12
N SER A 64 17.21 -0.60 -2.99
CA SER A 64 18.14 0.43 -2.48
C SER A 64 18.40 1.57 -3.47
N ASP A 65 18.12 1.32 -4.74
CA ASP A 65 18.38 2.16 -5.92
C ASP A 65 17.11 2.78 -6.53
N SER A 66 15.95 2.63 -5.87
CA SER A 66 14.73 3.31 -6.28
C SER A 66 14.75 4.80 -5.89
N PRO A 67 14.00 5.66 -6.60
CA PRO A 67 13.99 7.09 -6.31
C PRO A 67 13.14 7.46 -5.08
N ASN A 68 13.32 8.69 -4.60
CA ASN A 68 12.42 9.31 -3.63
C ASN A 68 11.32 10.10 -4.36
N PHE A 69 10.05 9.84 -4.02
CA PHE A 69 8.89 10.53 -4.58
C PHE A 69 8.27 11.54 -3.61
N ALA A 70 9.03 12.01 -2.63
CA ALA A 70 8.63 13.16 -1.83
C ALA A 70 8.64 14.39 -2.74
N TYR A 71 7.62 15.25 -2.64
CA TYR A 71 7.41 16.38 -3.55
C TYR A 71 8.64 17.30 -3.70
N ASN A 72 9.43 17.47 -2.65
CA ASN A 72 10.61 18.35 -2.63
C ASN A 72 11.93 17.64 -2.99
N GLU A 73 11.94 16.31 -3.13
CA GLU A 73 13.14 15.50 -3.36
C GLU A 73 13.10 14.75 -4.70
N GLN A 74 12.01 14.89 -5.47
CA GLN A 74 11.78 14.13 -6.69
C GLN A 74 12.43 14.83 -7.90
N ASP A 75 13.25 14.10 -8.65
CA ASP A 75 13.82 14.58 -9.91
C ASP A 75 12.86 14.46 -11.09
N VAL A 76 13.05 15.33 -12.08
CA VAL A 76 12.26 15.34 -13.32
C VAL A 76 12.51 14.04 -14.09
N GLY A 77 11.44 13.31 -14.38
CA GLY A 77 11.49 12.07 -15.17
C GLY A 77 11.65 10.79 -14.36
N ASP A 78 11.97 10.86 -13.06
CA ASP A 78 12.08 9.68 -12.19
C ASP A 78 10.80 8.86 -12.15
N MET A 79 9.65 9.53 -12.15
CA MET A 79 8.35 8.86 -12.18
C MET A 79 8.22 8.03 -13.45
N ALA A 80 8.42 8.62 -14.63
CA ALA A 80 8.26 7.92 -15.89
C ALA A 80 9.23 6.73 -16.02
N LYS A 81 10.51 6.91 -15.64
CA LYS A 81 11.50 5.84 -15.62
C LYS A 81 11.08 4.70 -14.69
N THR A 82 10.60 5.03 -13.49
CA THR A 82 10.18 4.05 -12.50
C THR A 82 8.93 3.29 -12.93
N LEU A 83 7.92 3.97 -13.49
CA LEU A 83 6.71 3.31 -14.00
C LEU A 83 7.06 2.33 -15.13
N ARG A 84 7.97 2.73 -16.03
CA ARG A 84 8.50 1.82 -17.07
C ARG A 84 9.26 0.64 -16.46
N HIS A 85 10.05 0.87 -15.41
CA HIS A 85 10.76 -0.21 -14.73
C HIS A 85 9.80 -1.20 -14.08
N ILE A 86 8.77 -0.72 -13.35
CA ILE A 86 7.69 -1.55 -12.80
C ILE A 86 7.02 -2.38 -13.91
N ALA A 87 6.70 -1.78 -15.05
CA ALA A 87 6.08 -2.48 -16.17
C ALA A 87 7.01 -3.60 -16.73
N ILE A 88 8.31 -3.33 -16.86
CA ILE A 88 9.31 -4.32 -17.30
C ILE A 88 9.42 -5.48 -16.29
N SER A 89 9.51 -5.19 -15.00
CA SER A 89 9.53 -6.19 -13.93
C SER A 89 8.27 -7.05 -13.96
N THR A 90 7.12 -6.40 -14.10
CA THR A 90 5.81 -7.07 -14.17
C THR A 90 5.76 -8.05 -15.33
N ARG A 91 6.23 -7.64 -16.51
CA ARG A 91 6.35 -8.53 -17.69
C ARG A 91 7.28 -9.71 -17.43
N ARG A 92 8.45 -9.49 -16.82
CA ARG A 92 9.38 -10.57 -16.46
C ARG A 92 8.75 -11.60 -15.51
N PHE A 93 7.94 -11.14 -14.56
CA PHE A 93 7.19 -12.03 -13.66
C PHE A 93 6.07 -12.76 -14.39
N ALA A 94 5.35 -12.09 -15.29
CA ALA A 94 4.31 -12.69 -16.12
C ALA A 94 4.85 -13.82 -17.01
N GLU A 95 6.05 -13.63 -17.61
CA GLU A 95 6.76 -14.66 -18.38
C GLU A 95 7.07 -15.93 -17.57
N ARG A 96 7.08 -15.84 -16.23
CA ARG A 96 7.29 -16.95 -15.29
C ARG A 96 5.98 -17.46 -14.69
N GLY A 97 4.83 -16.96 -15.16
CA GLY A 97 3.50 -17.35 -14.70
C GLY A 97 3.04 -16.64 -13.43
N PHE A 98 3.71 -15.57 -12.98
CA PHE A 98 3.32 -14.82 -11.79
C PHE A 98 2.56 -13.54 -12.17
N ARG A 99 1.43 -13.33 -11.51
CA ARG A 99 0.55 -12.18 -11.73
C ARG A 99 0.77 -11.11 -10.67
N SER A 100 0.59 -9.85 -11.05
CA SER A 100 0.95 -8.69 -10.22
C SER A 100 -0.21 -7.74 -9.94
N LEU A 101 -0.26 -7.19 -8.73
CA LEU A 101 -1.11 -6.06 -8.35
C LEU A 101 -0.26 -4.79 -8.28
N LEU A 102 -0.54 -3.82 -9.14
CA LEU A 102 0.20 -2.56 -9.24
C LEU A 102 -0.61 -1.43 -8.63
N LEU A 103 -0.12 -0.86 -7.53
CA LEU A 103 -0.82 0.13 -6.72
C LEU A 103 -0.13 1.49 -6.78
N THR A 104 -0.88 2.48 -7.25
CA THR A 104 -0.53 3.90 -7.21
C THR A 104 -1.40 4.62 -6.19
N VAL A 105 -1.21 5.93 -5.97
CA VAL A 105 -2.04 6.69 -5.02
C VAL A 105 -2.89 7.75 -5.71
N SER A 106 -2.78 7.90 -7.03
CA SER A 106 -3.59 8.82 -7.82
C SER A 106 -3.96 8.23 -9.18
N ASN A 107 -5.12 8.64 -9.71
CA ASN A 107 -5.55 8.19 -11.04
C ASN A 107 -4.57 8.64 -12.13
N ARG A 108 -3.91 9.79 -12.00
CA ARG A 108 -2.88 10.23 -12.95
C ARG A 108 -1.71 9.24 -13.01
N GLU A 109 -1.19 8.81 -11.87
CA GLU A 109 -0.12 7.80 -11.81
C GLU A 109 -0.60 6.45 -12.33
N ARG A 110 -1.84 6.06 -12.02
CA ARG A 110 -2.46 4.84 -12.54
C ARG A 110 -2.52 4.82 -14.07
N GLU A 111 -3.00 5.90 -14.68
CA GLU A 111 -3.07 6.02 -16.15
C GLU A 111 -1.68 5.96 -16.79
N LEU A 112 -0.71 6.68 -16.22
CA LEU A 112 0.67 6.63 -16.72
C LEU A 112 1.28 5.22 -16.62
N LEU A 113 1.01 4.50 -15.53
CA LEU A 113 1.47 3.13 -15.37
C LEU A 113 0.75 2.18 -16.34
N TYR A 114 -0.54 2.38 -16.57
CA TYR A 114 -1.30 1.62 -17.56
C TYR A 114 -0.75 1.80 -18.97
N VAL A 115 -0.45 3.03 -19.37
CA VAL A 115 0.22 3.32 -20.66
C VAL A 115 1.59 2.63 -20.72
N ALA A 116 2.40 2.74 -19.66
CA ALA A 116 3.72 2.09 -19.62
C ALA A 116 3.64 0.56 -19.75
N CYS A 117 2.59 -0.07 -19.20
CA CYS A 117 2.33 -1.49 -19.39
C CYS A 117 1.84 -1.81 -20.81
N ALA A 118 0.91 -1.03 -21.35
CA ALA A 118 0.33 -1.24 -22.68
C ALA A 118 1.35 -1.09 -23.82
N GLU A 119 2.39 -0.28 -23.63
CA GLU A 119 3.51 -0.15 -24.59
C GLU A 119 4.43 -1.38 -24.63
N LEU A 120 4.39 -2.25 -23.62
CA LEU A 120 5.22 -3.45 -23.56
C LEU A 120 4.50 -4.64 -24.21
N LYS A 121 5.10 -5.18 -25.27
CA LYS A 121 4.66 -6.44 -25.87
C LYS A 121 4.76 -7.59 -24.85
N GLY A 122 3.73 -8.43 -24.81
CA GLY A 122 3.69 -9.61 -23.94
C GLY A 122 3.35 -9.30 -22.48
N LEU A 123 2.70 -8.17 -22.20
CA LEU A 123 2.12 -7.87 -20.90
C LEU A 123 0.66 -7.45 -21.08
N ASP A 124 -0.28 -8.25 -20.61
CA ASP A 124 -1.69 -7.89 -20.56
C ASP A 124 -2.03 -7.27 -19.20
N ALA A 125 -2.26 -5.96 -19.18
CA ALA A 125 -2.60 -5.24 -17.97
C ALA A 125 -4.08 -4.82 -17.98
N ILE A 126 -4.75 -5.00 -16.84
CA ILE A 126 -6.12 -4.57 -16.61
C ILE A 126 -6.11 -3.32 -15.73
N SER A 127 -6.90 -2.31 -16.12
CA SER A 127 -7.23 -1.16 -15.28
C SER A 127 -8.69 -0.75 -15.49
N TYR A 128 -9.11 0.34 -14.83
CA TYR A 128 -10.46 0.89 -14.90
C TYR A 128 -10.44 2.34 -15.37
N GLY A 129 -11.57 2.82 -15.88
CA GLY A 129 -11.66 4.06 -16.66
C GLY A 129 -12.47 3.82 -17.92
N SER A 130 -12.79 4.87 -18.67
CA SER A 130 -13.50 4.77 -19.96
C SER A 130 -14.77 3.90 -19.92
N GLY A 131 -15.54 3.97 -18.83
CA GLY A 131 -16.77 3.19 -18.61
C GLY A 131 -16.59 1.89 -17.82
N VAL A 132 -15.36 1.43 -17.59
CA VAL A 132 -15.07 0.28 -16.72
C VAL A 132 -14.90 0.75 -15.28
N THR A 133 -15.60 0.13 -14.33
CA THR A 133 -15.46 0.41 -12.90
C THR A 133 -14.28 -0.35 -12.30
N ALA A 134 -13.73 0.15 -11.17
CA ALA A 134 -12.68 -0.56 -10.44
C ALA A 134 -13.11 -1.98 -10.01
N ARG A 135 -14.39 -2.14 -9.64
CA ARG A 135 -14.94 -3.46 -9.31
C ARG A 135 -14.92 -4.41 -10.52
N ALA A 136 -15.44 -3.96 -11.66
CA ALA A 136 -15.48 -4.77 -12.88
C ALA A 136 -14.07 -5.17 -13.37
N ALA A 137 -13.10 -4.25 -13.30
CA ALA A 137 -11.71 -4.54 -13.62
C ALA A 137 -11.10 -5.59 -12.67
N ALA A 138 -11.39 -5.49 -11.38
CA ALA A 138 -10.91 -6.45 -10.40
C ALA A 138 -11.58 -7.83 -10.55
N ASP A 139 -12.86 -7.89 -10.89
CA ASP A 139 -13.59 -9.14 -11.09
C ASP A 139 -13.02 -9.91 -12.30
N ARG A 140 -12.77 -9.23 -13.43
CA ARG A 140 -12.07 -9.82 -14.60
C ARG A 140 -10.69 -10.39 -14.23
N PHE A 141 -9.92 -9.66 -13.44
CA PHE A 141 -8.61 -10.13 -12.99
C PHE A 141 -8.72 -11.37 -12.10
N LYS A 142 -9.73 -11.46 -11.23
CA LYS A 142 -9.98 -12.66 -10.42
C LYS A 142 -10.39 -13.87 -11.28
N GLU A 143 -11.12 -13.62 -12.36
CA GLU A 143 -11.53 -14.64 -13.34
C GLU A 143 -10.37 -15.18 -14.19
N GLY A 144 -9.16 -14.61 -14.01
CA GLY A 144 -7.93 -15.08 -14.65
C GLY A 144 -7.47 -14.24 -15.84
N GLU A 145 -8.20 -13.17 -16.18
CA GLU A 145 -7.78 -12.26 -17.26
C GLU A 145 -6.59 -11.39 -16.85
N GLY A 146 -5.66 -11.15 -17.76
CA GLY A 146 -4.54 -10.23 -17.57
C GLY A 146 -3.45 -10.75 -16.63
N ASP A 147 -2.23 -10.33 -16.91
CA ASP A 147 -1.03 -10.59 -16.10
C ASP A 147 -0.92 -9.63 -14.92
N ALA A 148 -1.54 -8.45 -15.02
CA ALA A 148 -1.47 -7.42 -13.99
C ALA A 148 -2.79 -6.67 -13.80
N LEU A 149 -3.10 -6.32 -12.54
CA LEU A 149 -4.17 -5.40 -12.19
C LEU A 149 -3.58 -4.08 -11.70
N ILE A 150 -3.96 -2.97 -12.32
CA ILE A 150 -3.48 -1.63 -11.98
C ILE A 150 -4.60 -0.82 -11.36
N GLY A 151 -4.38 -0.28 -10.17
CA GLY A 151 -5.34 0.59 -9.50
C GLY A 151 -4.74 1.53 -8.49
N VAL A 152 -5.60 2.42 -7.98
CA VAL A 152 -5.24 3.30 -6.86
C VAL A 152 -5.46 2.57 -5.54
N LEU A 153 -4.62 2.88 -4.56
CA LEU A 153 -4.63 2.30 -3.23
C LEU A 153 -5.96 2.50 -2.51
N SER A 154 -6.68 3.60 -2.74
CA SER A 154 -8.00 3.81 -2.12
C SER A 154 -9.08 2.84 -2.63
N HIS A 155 -8.93 2.26 -3.82
CA HIS A 155 -9.84 1.24 -4.35
C HIS A 155 -9.37 -0.18 -4.06
N TYR A 156 -8.07 -0.43 -4.18
CA TYR A 156 -7.49 -1.77 -4.09
C TYR A 156 -6.57 -1.97 -2.89
N GLY A 157 -6.54 -1.04 -1.94
CA GLY A 157 -5.79 -1.16 -0.68
C GLY A 157 -6.60 -1.86 0.41
N THR A 158 -7.92 -1.68 0.43
CA THR A 158 -8.85 -2.35 1.34
C THR A 158 -9.99 -3.04 0.57
N GLY A 159 -10.54 -4.15 1.10
CA GLY A 159 -11.78 -4.77 0.60
C GLY A 159 -11.71 -5.58 -0.71
N LEU A 160 -10.71 -5.37 -1.58
CA LEU A 160 -10.50 -6.24 -2.73
C LEU A 160 -9.92 -7.60 -2.26
N ASP A 161 -10.73 -8.65 -2.30
CA ASP A 161 -10.31 -10.00 -1.95
C ASP A 161 -9.77 -10.74 -3.19
N LEU A 162 -8.46 -10.98 -3.22
CA LEU A 162 -7.78 -11.77 -4.25
C LEU A 162 -7.34 -13.11 -3.60
N PRO A 163 -8.17 -14.15 -3.64
CA PRO A 163 -7.82 -15.43 -3.01
C PRO A 163 -6.69 -16.16 -3.77
N GLY A 164 -5.79 -16.82 -3.04
CA GLY A 164 -4.76 -17.70 -3.60
C GLY A 164 -3.70 -17.01 -4.49
N LYS A 165 -3.12 -17.76 -5.44
CA LYS A 165 -2.04 -17.34 -6.36
C LYS A 165 -2.47 -16.29 -7.42
N ILE A 166 -3.60 -15.59 -7.22
CA ILE A 166 -4.15 -14.64 -8.21
C ILE A 166 -3.25 -13.41 -8.39
N ALA A 167 -2.57 -12.96 -7.32
CA ALA A 167 -1.53 -11.94 -7.41
C ALA A 167 -0.44 -12.23 -6.37
N ASN A 168 0.67 -12.84 -6.80
CA ASN A 168 1.80 -13.17 -5.92
C ASN A 168 2.66 -11.94 -5.60
N ILE A 169 2.57 -10.91 -6.44
CA ILE A 169 3.46 -9.76 -6.40
C ILE A 169 2.63 -8.49 -6.26
N VAL A 170 3.00 -7.64 -5.29
CA VAL A 170 2.40 -6.31 -5.12
C VAL A 170 3.47 -5.26 -5.36
N PHE A 171 3.23 -4.32 -6.27
CA PHE A 171 4.04 -3.11 -6.38
C PHE A 171 3.28 -1.95 -5.76
N LEU A 172 3.91 -1.23 -4.82
CA LEU A 172 3.36 -0.03 -4.22
C LEU A 172 4.27 1.15 -4.51
N LEU A 173 3.79 2.07 -5.35
CA LEU A 173 4.61 3.15 -5.91
C LEU A 173 5.19 4.09 -4.84
N ARG A 174 4.35 4.58 -3.94
CA ARG A 174 4.74 5.50 -2.85
C ARG A 174 3.70 5.51 -1.73
N PRO A 175 4.05 5.98 -0.52
CA PRO A 175 3.06 6.14 0.55
C PRO A 175 1.94 7.11 0.16
N ASN A 176 0.73 6.83 0.62
CA ASN A 176 -0.44 7.67 0.40
C ASN A 176 -0.53 8.79 1.46
N PHE A 177 0.31 9.81 1.32
CA PHE A 177 0.18 11.02 2.13
C PHE A 177 -0.86 11.97 1.53
N PRO A 178 -1.66 12.66 2.36
CA PRO A 178 -2.64 13.61 1.87
C PRO A 178 -1.93 14.82 1.22
N PRO A 179 -2.51 15.41 0.16
CA PRO A 179 -1.93 16.61 -0.45
C PRO A 179 -1.89 17.76 0.57
N PRO A 180 -0.78 18.50 0.68
CA PRO A 180 -0.62 19.49 1.75
C PRO A 180 -1.62 20.64 1.66
N LYS A 181 -2.09 20.99 0.45
CA LYS A 181 -3.07 22.07 0.23
C LYS A 181 -4.52 21.60 0.33
N ASP A 182 -4.76 20.32 0.57
CA ASP A 182 -6.10 19.78 0.72
C ASP A 182 -6.77 20.33 2.01
N PRO A 183 -8.06 20.74 1.97
CA PRO A 183 -8.74 21.27 3.16
C PRO A 183 -8.73 20.32 4.36
N MET A 184 -8.87 19.00 4.15
CA MET A 184 -8.82 18.00 5.21
C MET A 184 -7.40 17.89 5.78
N ALA A 185 -6.38 17.87 4.91
CA ALA A 185 -4.98 17.88 5.34
C ALA A 185 -4.67 19.12 6.20
N GLN A 186 -5.14 20.30 5.78
CA GLN A 186 -4.98 21.55 6.52
C GLN A 186 -5.68 21.53 7.88
N PHE A 187 -6.87 20.94 7.97
CA PHE A 187 -7.55 20.72 9.24
C PHE A 187 -6.72 19.81 10.17
N GLU A 188 -6.19 18.71 9.64
CA GLU A 188 -5.37 17.77 10.41
C GLU A 188 -4.07 18.37 10.90
N ILE A 189 -3.36 19.13 10.06
CA ILE A 189 -2.15 19.86 10.43
C ILE A 189 -2.43 20.74 11.64
N ARG A 190 -3.45 21.61 11.55
CA ARG A 190 -3.83 22.52 12.65
C ARG A 190 -4.23 21.77 13.92
N ARG A 191 -4.96 20.65 13.80
CA ARG A 191 -5.36 19.82 14.94
C ARG A 191 -4.14 19.17 15.61
N ALA A 192 -3.23 18.61 14.82
CA ALA A 192 -2.07 17.88 15.32
C ALA A 192 -1.02 18.82 15.93
N GLU A 193 -0.79 19.99 15.33
CA GLU A 193 0.11 21.00 15.87
C GLU A 193 -0.33 21.51 17.24
N ARG A 194 -1.64 21.67 17.46
CA ARG A 194 -2.20 22.07 18.77
C ARG A 194 -2.06 21.02 19.86
N ILE A 195 -2.11 19.73 19.53
CA ILE A 195 -2.21 18.64 20.53
C ILE A 195 -0.89 17.87 20.68
N LYS A 196 -0.25 17.51 19.57
CA LYS A 196 0.90 16.57 19.49
C LYS A 196 2.16 17.20 18.91
N LYS A 197 2.17 18.52 18.64
CA LYS A 197 3.28 19.28 18.03
C LYS A 197 3.71 18.83 16.62
N SER A 198 3.09 17.79 16.05
CA SER A 198 3.38 17.31 14.69
C SER A 198 2.26 16.42 14.15
N HIS A 199 1.91 16.58 12.87
CA HIS A 199 0.96 15.73 12.13
C HIS A 199 1.61 14.45 11.56
N TRP A 200 2.94 14.45 11.39
CA TRP A 200 3.67 13.39 10.72
C TRP A 200 3.47 11.99 11.32
N PRO A 201 3.47 11.79 12.65
CA PRO A 201 3.24 10.46 13.22
C PRO A 201 1.91 9.84 12.76
N VAL A 202 0.84 10.64 12.72
CA VAL A 202 -0.49 10.21 12.28
C VAL A 202 -0.50 9.86 10.80
N TRP A 203 0.10 10.71 9.97
CA TRP A 203 0.17 10.48 8.52
C TRP A 203 1.01 9.26 8.17
N TYR A 204 2.16 9.05 8.84
CA TYR A 204 2.93 7.83 8.69
C TYR A 204 2.12 6.61 9.11
N TRP A 205 1.49 6.63 10.29
CA TRP A 205 0.68 5.51 10.74
C TRP A 205 -0.43 5.15 9.74
N ARG A 206 -1.17 6.13 9.22
CA ARG A 206 -2.25 5.90 8.24
C ARG A 206 -1.71 5.34 6.91
N ALA A 207 -0.72 6.00 6.32
CA ALA A 207 -0.20 5.64 5.01
C ALA A 207 0.47 4.25 5.03
N TYR A 208 1.19 3.92 6.12
CA TYR A 208 1.90 2.65 6.23
C TYR A 208 0.97 1.52 6.62
N ARG A 209 -0.07 1.77 7.42
CA ARG A 209 -1.15 0.80 7.63
C ARG A 209 -1.83 0.44 6.30
N GLU A 210 -2.13 1.43 5.46
CA GLU A 210 -2.72 1.18 4.14
C GLU A 210 -1.78 0.35 3.25
N ALA A 211 -0.49 0.67 3.28
CA ALA A 211 0.56 -0.06 2.56
C ALA A 211 0.70 -1.52 3.03
N LEU A 212 0.68 -1.77 4.34
CA LEU A 212 0.77 -3.12 4.91
C LEU A 212 -0.48 -3.95 4.64
N ASN A 213 -1.66 -3.34 4.72
CA ASN A 213 -2.91 -4.01 4.35
C ASN A 213 -2.93 -4.40 2.87
N ALA A 214 -2.35 -3.57 1.99
CA ALA A 214 -2.20 -3.90 0.58
C ALA A 214 -1.19 -5.04 0.36
N GLN A 215 -0.12 -5.10 1.16
CA GLN A 215 0.86 -6.18 1.07
C GLN A 215 0.32 -7.54 1.52
N GLY A 216 -0.56 -7.62 2.51
CA GLY A 216 -1.07 -8.90 3.03
C GLY A 216 -2.00 -9.67 2.08
N ARG A 217 -2.22 -9.18 0.86
CA ARG A 217 -3.14 -9.78 -0.12
C ARG A 217 -2.66 -11.11 -0.72
N PRO A 218 -1.37 -11.27 -1.08
CA PRO A 218 -0.86 -12.51 -1.67
C PRO A 218 -0.75 -13.70 -0.72
N ILE A 219 -0.76 -13.48 0.61
CA ILE A 219 -0.52 -14.55 1.61
C ILE A 219 -1.80 -14.74 2.43
N ARG A 220 -2.58 -15.78 2.09
CA ARG A 220 -3.85 -16.13 2.76
C ARG A 220 -3.84 -17.51 3.40
N SER A 221 -2.89 -18.36 3.03
CA SER A 221 -2.62 -19.66 3.62
C SER A 221 -1.17 -19.75 4.09
N ALA A 222 -0.86 -20.78 4.89
CA ALA A 222 0.51 -21.04 5.35
C ALA A 222 1.46 -21.45 4.20
N ASP A 223 0.93 -21.87 3.05
CA ASP A 223 1.70 -22.32 1.88
C ASP A 223 1.82 -21.22 0.82
N ASP A 224 1.06 -20.14 0.94
CA ASP A 224 1.09 -19.04 -0.02
C ASP A 224 2.42 -18.28 0.09
N LYS A 225 3.04 -18.07 -1.06
CA LYS A 225 4.24 -17.24 -1.20
C LYS A 225 3.89 -15.93 -1.88
N GLY A 226 4.40 -14.84 -1.32
CA GLY A 226 4.06 -13.51 -1.76
C GLY A 226 5.17 -12.49 -1.52
N VAL A 227 5.30 -11.54 -2.44
CA VAL A 227 6.27 -10.47 -2.33
C VAL A 227 5.61 -9.11 -2.52
N ALA A 228 6.14 -8.09 -1.83
CA ALA A 228 5.76 -6.71 -2.05
C ALA A 228 6.98 -5.82 -2.29
N PHE A 229 6.89 -5.00 -3.32
CA PHE A 229 7.86 -4.00 -3.71
C PHE A 229 7.35 -2.62 -3.32
N PHE A 230 7.94 -2.04 -2.28
CA PHE A 230 7.72 -0.68 -1.81
C PHE A 230 8.70 0.25 -2.53
N ILE A 231 8.22 0.92 -3.56
CA ILE A 231 9.11 1.53 -4.55
C ILE A 231 9.79 2.80 -4.04
N SER A 232 9.05 3.77 -3.53
CA SER A 232 9.68 5.03 -3.09
C SER A 232 10.61 4.86 -1.88
N GLN A 233 11.78 5.51 -1.88
CA GLN A 233 12.67 5.59 -0.70
C GLN A 233 12.01 6.19 0.55
N GLN A 234 10.86 6.86 0.40
CA GLN A 234 10.05 7.29 1.54
C GLN A 234 9.74 6.14 2.50
N PHE A 235 9.50 4.93 1.98
CA PHE A 235 9.22 3.74 2.80
C PHE A 235 10.41 3.35 3.68
N LYS A 236 11.64 3.43 3.17
CA LYS A 236 12.86 3.00 3.88
C LYS A 236 13.00 3.64 5.25
N LYS A 237 12.60 4.91 5.38
CA LYS A 237 12.76 5.71 6.62
C LYS A 237 11.87 5.19 7.76
N ARG A 238 10.72 4.57 7.48
CA ARG A 238 9.70 4.28 8.51
C ARG A 238 9.09 2.89 8.45
N LEU A 239 9.16 2.20 7.31
CA LEU A 239 8.40 0.96 7.09
C LEU A 239 8.78 -0.11 8.10
N PHE A 240 10.09 -0.36 8.24
CA PHE A 240 10.61 -1.35 9.18
C PHE A 240 10.10 -1.15 10.62
N ASN A 241 10.10 0.10 11.10
CA ASN A 241 9.67 0.43 12.48
C ASN A 241 8.16 0.26 12.72
N ILE A 242 7.37 0.11 11.66
CA ILE A 242 5.91 -0.05 11.71
C ILE A 242 5.52 -1.51 11.41
N LEU A 243 6.47 -2.36 10.98
CA LEU A 243 6.17 -3.76 10.72
C LEU A 243 5.76 -4.48 12.00
N PRO A 244 4.80 -5.41 11.91
CA PRO A 244 4.63 -6.43 12.93
C PRO A 244 5.92 -7.25 13.07
N GLU A 245 6.27 -7.64 14.30
CA GLU A 245 7.48 -8.42 14.63
C GLU A 245 7.66 -9.64 13.72
N HIS A 246 6.57 -10.37 13.42
CA HIS A 246 6.62 -11.55 12.57
C HIS A 246 7.02 -11.27 11.11
N LEU A 247 6.88 -10.04 10.61
CA LEU A 247 7.26 -9.65 9.24
C LEU A 247 8.64 -9.00 9.16
N GLU A 248 9.31 -8.71 10.27
CA GLU A 248 10.64 -8.08 10.25
C GLU A 248 11.66 -8.92 9.48
N SER A 249 11.62 -10.23 9.65
CA SER A 249 12.50 -11.17 8.94
C SER A 249 12.25 -11.25 7.43
N ALA A 250 11.11 -10.77 6.93
CA ALA A 250 10.77 -10.69 5.51
C ALA A 250 11.29 -9.41 4.85
N TYR A 251 11.70 -8.40 5.63
CA TYR A 251 12.12 -7.09 5.12
C TYR A 251 13.50 -7.11 4.45
N ARG A 252 13.62 -6.47 3.29
CA ARG A 252 14.83 -6.40 2.46
C ARG A 252 15.00 -4.99 1.90
N SER A 253 16.00 -4.25 2.38
CA SER A 253 16.23 -2.85 1.92
C SER A 253 17.66 -2.54 1.47
N ARG A 254 18.51 -3.58 1.40
CA ARG A 254 19.92 -3.47 0.97
C ARG A 254 20.16 -4.01 -0.43
N LEU A 255 19.13 -4.61 -1.03
CA LEU A 255 19.18 -5.18 -2.37
C LEU A 255 18.82 -4.11 -3.39
N THR A 256 19.50 -4.09 -4.52
CA THR A 256 19.08 -3.32 -5.69
C THR A 256 17.80 -3.91 -6.28
N TRP A 257 17.13 -3.18 -7.17
CA TRP A 257 15.91 -3.65 -7.82
C TRP A 257 16.07 -5.01 -8.49
N ASP A 258 17.11 -5.17 -9.30
CA ASP A 258 17.40 -6.44 -9.99
C ASP A 258 17.69 -7.59 -9.00
N GLN A 259 18.33 -7.28 -7.87
CA GLN A 259 18.56 -8.28 -6.82
C GLN A 259 17.27 -8.66 -6.11
N CYS A 260 16.35 -7.72 -5.88
CA CYS A 260 15.02 -7.99 -5.35
C CYS A 260 14.22 -8.89 -6.30
N GLU A 261 14.26 -8.65 -7.62
CA GLU A 261 13.59 -9.52 -8.61
C GLU A 261 14.11 -10.96 -8.55
N LYS A 262 15.44 -11.13 -8.50
CA LYS A 262 16.06 -12.46 -8.39
C LYS A 262 15.70 -13.17 -7.09
N ASP A 263 15.72 -12.46 -5.96
CA ASP A 263 15.33 -13.02 -4.66
C ASP A 263 13.85 -13.41 -4.65
N ALA A 264 12.98 -12.63 -5.30
CA ALA A 264 11.55 -12.92 -5.42
C ALA A 264 11.30 -14.18 -6.26
N LEU A 265 11.97 -14.31 -7.41
CA LEU A 265 11.86 -15.52 -8.24
C LEU A 265 12.36 -16.76 -7.50
N LYS A 266 13.49 -16.66 -6.79
CA LYS A 266 14.02 -17.75 -5.97
C LYS A 266 13.00 -18.20 -4.92
N LEU A 267 12.35 -17.26 -4.23
CA LEU A 267 11.30 -17.59 -3.27
C LEU A 267 10.18 -18.43 -3.89
N PHE A 268 9.72 -18.05 -5.09
CA PHE A 268 8.61 -18.73 -5.75
C PHE A 268 8.99 -20.10 -6.35
N GLU A 269 10.27 -20.32 -6.64
CA GLU A 269 10.81 -21.58 -7.19
C GLU A 269 11.17 -22.61 -6.10
N GLU A 270 11.41 -22.16 -4.85
CA GLU A 270 11.50 -23.01 -3.66
C GLU A 270 10.17 -23.68 -3.29
#